data_AF-A0A1I0JUT1-F1
#
_entry.id   AF-A0A1I0JUT1-F1
#
_cell.length_a   1.000
_cell.length_b   1.000
_cell.length_c   1.000
_cell.angle_alpha   90.00
_cell.angle_beta   90.00
_cell.angle_gamma   90.00
#
_symmetry.space_group_name_H-M   'P 1'
#
loop_
_entity.id
_entity.type
_entity.pdbx_description
1 polymer ?
#
loop_
_entity_poly.entity_id
_entity_poly.type
_entity_poly.pdbx_seq_one_letter_code
_entity_poly.pdbx_strand_id
1 'polypeptide(L)'
;MRAKGYEIKGESFGENAAKYITFRPLDQARPARGSAKILGKEYTKKRIRERIEQNRKHGTSVLKKRYSSRKLIDTSDEKFQTSPGLKKWAAIENLKIAAQAYSESGSLSDLERKITVTAKAGKSARQIVVALEHRMKSLSEIIKYAEQYKSNRSYHVNYVKARDPDAYFRKHESQLILYGGARRMLEQAGFNLKALNLDKLRAEYEGLERQKKELTATYKNCEKEVRALNRKLENLNQYLGRETPISLS
;
A
#
# COMPACT_ATOMS: atom_id res chain seq x y z
N MET A 1 -10.02 -32.47 26.98
CA MET A 1 -10.36 -33.83 27.44
C MET A 1 -10.69 -33.85 28.92
N ARG A 2 -9.82 -33.40 29.84
CA ARG A 2 -10.18 -33.26 31.27
C ARG A 2 -11.39 -32.35 31.51
N ALA A 3 -11.45 -31.20 30.83
CA ALA A 3 -12.62 -30.31 30.85
C ALA A 3 -13.91 -30.93 30.26
N LYS A 4 -13.81 -32.09 29.60
CA LYS A 4 -14.96 -32.87 29.09
C LYS A 4 -15.28 -34.08 29.99
N GLY A 5 -14.73 -34.14 31.21
CA GLY A 5 -15.01 -35.21 32.17
C GLY A 5 -14.21 -36.50 31.99
N TYR A 6 -13.03 -36.45 31.36
CA TYR A 6 -12.16 -37.62 31.18
C TYR A 6 -10.98 -37.62 32.16
N GLU A 7 -10.75 -38.77 32.81
CA GLU A 7 -9.50 -39.09 33.50
C GLU A 7 -8.44 -39.47 32.45
N ILE A 8 -7.25 -38.86 32.54
CA ILE A 8 -6.16 -39.07 31.59
C ILE A 8 -4.92 -39.52 32.37
N LYS A 9 -4.31 -40.64 31.98
CA LYS A 9 -3.05 -41.15 32.55
C LYS A 9 -1.99 -41.38 31.47
N GLY A 10 -0.72 -41.37 31.86
CA GLY A 10 0.41 -41.68 30.96
C GLY A 10 0.85 -40.54 30.04
N GLU A 11 0.49 -39.29 30.37
CA GLU A 11 0.73 -38.07 29.56
C GLU A 11 2.21 -37.64 29.49
N SER A 12 3.06 -38.03 30.44
CA SER A 12 4.48 -37.68 30.45
C SER A 12 5.25 -38.33 29.31
N PHE A 13 6.28 -37.68 28.76
CA PHE A 13 7.04 -38.17 27.60
C PHE A 13 8.51 -38.55 27.91
N GLY A 14 8.84 -38.81 29.18
CA GLY A 14 10.18 -39.21 29.64
C GLY A 14 10.46 -40.71 29.57
N GLU A 15 11.69 -41.12 29.85
CA GLU A 15 12.17 -42.53 29.78
C GLU A 15 11.39 -43.47 30.72
N ASN A 16 10.97 -42.99 31.89
CA ASN A 16 10.15 -43.74 32.85
C ASN A 16 8.63 -43.57 32.62
N ALA A 17 8.20 -43.08 31.45
CA ALA A 17 6.79 -42.84 31.20
C ALA A 17 6.05 -44.09 30.72
N ALA A 18 4.76 -44.19 31.07
CA ALA A 18 3.89 -45.25 30.60
C ALA A 18 3.85 -45.34 29.07
N LYS A 19 3.78 -46.57 28.53
CA LYS A 19 3.82 -46.84 27.07
C LYS A 19 2.68 -46.18 26.28
N TYR A 20 1.50 -46.02 26.89
CA TYR A 20 0.31 -45.44 26.26
C TYR A 20 -0.26 -44.29 27.09
N ILE A 21 -0.87 -43.33 26.42
CA ILE A 21 -1.80 -42.38 27.05
C ILE A 21 -3.15 -43.08 27.14
N THR A 22 -3.78 -43.09 28.30
CA THR A 22 -5.11 -43.68 28.49
C THR A 22 -6.14 -42.61 28.78
N PHE A 23 -7.33 -42.81 28.21
CA PHE A 23 -8.47 -41.91 28.35
C PHE A 23 -9.62 -42.73 28.94
N ARG A 24 -10.11 -42.31 30.09
CA ARG A 24 -11.25 -42.95 30.76
C ARG A 24 -12.34 -41.91 30.99
N PRO A 25 -13.53 -42.07 30.41
CA PRO A 25 -14.66 -41.25 30.82
C PRO A 25 -15.14 -41.71 32.20
N LEU A 26 -15.68 -40.79 33.00
CA LEU A 26 -16.04 -41.05 34.41
C LEU A 26 -17.12 -42.14 34.58
N ASP A 27 -17.93 -42.35 33.55
CA ASP A 27 -19.05 -43.31 33.49
C ASP A 27 -18.64 -44.75 33.10
N GLN A 28 -17.39 -44.97 32.64
CA GLN A 28 -16.93 -46.29 32.23
C GLN A 28 -15.81 -46.84 33.11
N ALA A 29 -15.87 -48.15 33.37
CA ALA A 29 -14.87 -48.86 34.17
C ALA A 29 -13.52 -49.03 33.45
N ARG A 30 -13.54 -49.18 32.11
CA ARG A 30 -12.35 -49.55 31.32
C ARG A 30 -11.78 -48.35 30.57
N PRO A 31 -10.47 -48.05 30.69
CA PRO A 31 -9.84 -46.97 29.94
C PRO A 31 -9.59 -47.37 28.47
N ALA A 32 -9.82 -46.44 27.54
CA ALA A 32 -9.37 -46.55 26.16
C ALA A 32 -7.87 -46.18 26.06
N ARG A 33 -7.07 -47.03 25.41
CA ARG A 33 -5.62 -46.78 25.23
C ARG A 33 -5.36 -46.06 23.91
N GLY A 34 -4.50 -45.05 23.93
CA GLY A 34 -3.91 -44.35 22.78
C GLY A 34 -2.97 -45.23 21.98
N SER A 35 -3.51 -46.32 21.42
CA SER A 35 -2.81 -47.30 20.59
C SER A 35 -3.44 -47.32 19.21
N ALA A 36 -2.63 -47.67 18.20
CA ALA A 36 -3.08 -47.82 16.82
C ALA A 36 -4.29 -48.75 16.68
N LYS A 37 -4.40 -49.77 17.54
CA LYS A 37 -5.48 -50.76 17.52
C LYS A 37 -6.81 -50.26 18.10
N ILE A 38 -6.77 -49.34 19.07
CA ILE A 38 -7.97 -48.92 19.83
C ILE A 38 -8.44 -47.53 19.40
N LEU A 39 -7.52 -46.57 19.25
CA LEU A 39 -7.84 -45.19 18.88
C LEU A 39 -7.30 -44.79 17.51
N GLY A 40 -6.56 -45.68 16.83
CA GLY A 40 -5.99 -45.40 15.51
C GLY A 40 -4.56 -44.85 15.57
N LYS A 41 -3.85 -44.95 14.43
CA LYS A 41 -2.40 -44.65 14.32
C LYS A 41 -2.06 -43.21 14.73
N GLU A 42 -2.96 -42.26 14.47
CA GLU A 42 -2.81 -40.84 14.79
C GLU A 42 -2.88 -40.52 16.29
N TYR A 43 -3.43 -41.42 17.10
CA TYR A 43 -3.59 -41.25 18.55
C TYR A 43 -2.55 -42.03 19.36
N THR A 44 -1.50 -42.52 18.68
CA THR A 44 -0.35 -43.09 19.36
C THR A 44 0.46 -42.00 20.06
N LYS A 45 1.06 -42.35 21.20
CA LYS A 45 1.86 -41.42 22.01
C LYS A 45 2.97 -40.72 21.20
N LYS A 46 3.64 -41.47 20.32
CA LYS A 46 4.67 -40.94 19.42
C LYS A 46 4.10 -39.88 18.46
N ARG A 47 2.95 -40.16 17.83
CA ARG A 47 2.32 -39.24 16.88
C ARG A 47 1.76 -37.97 17.52
N ILE A 48 1.19 -38.11 18.73
CA ILE A 48 0.76 -36.97 19.55
C ILE A 48 1.95 -36.10 19.93
N ARG A 49 3.08 -36.69 20.34
CA ARG A 49 4.32 -35.96 20.64
C ARG A 49 4.84 -35.21 19.42
N GLU A 50 4.94 -35.88 18.27
CA GLU A 50 5.36 -35.28 17.01
C GLU A 50 4.47 -34.08 16.64
N ARG A 51 3.14 -34.19 16.79
CA ARG A 51 2.22 -33.10 16.50
C ARG A 51 2.37 -31.92 17.47
N ILE A 52 2.59 -32.18 18.76
CA ILE A 52 2.87 -31.14 19.76
C ILE A 52 4.19 -30.43 19.44
N GLU A 53 5.25 -31.17 19.11
CA GLU A 53 6.54 -30.62 18.74
C GLU A 53 6.50 -29.86 17.40
N GLN A 54 5.77 -30.36 16.41
CA GLN A 54 5.53 -29.65 15.15
C GLN A 54 4.78 -28.34 15.37
N ASN A 55 3.73 -28.31 16.21
CA ASN A 55 3.02 -27.09 16.58
C ASN A 55 3.90 -26.11 17.38
N ARG A 56 4.85 -26.61 18.17
CA ARG A 56 5.84 -25.77 18.87
C ARG A 56 6.90 -25.19 17.92
N LYS A 57 7.37 -25.98 16.94
CA LYS A 57 8.35 -25.58 15.92
C LYS A 57 7.76 -24.62 14.89
N HIS A 58 6.53 -24.86 14.46
CA HIS A 58 5.72 -23.93 13.67
C HIS A 58 5.09 -22.89 14.60
N GLY A 59 5.86 -22.44 15.61
CA GLY A 59 5.41 -21.64 16.73
C GLY A 59 4.33 -20.72 16.24
N THR A 60 3.16 -20.78 16.87
CA THR A 60 2.04 -19.91 16.56
C THR A 60 2.48 -18.47 16.87
N SER A 61 3.31 -17.90 15.99
CA SER A 61 3.21 -16.54 15.54
C SER A 61 1.83 -16.49 14.91
N VAL A 62 0.82 -16.45 15.77
CA VAL A 62 -0.38 -15.71 15.48
C VAL A 62 0.19 -14.35 15.18
N LEU A 63 0.46 -14.07 13.90
CA LEU A 63 0.69 -12.73 13.37
C LEU A 63 -0.24 -11.86 14.18
N LYS A 64 0.30 -11.00 15.06
CA LYS A 64 -0.53 -10.15 15.92
C LYS A 64 -1.45 -9.44 14.96
N LYS A 65 -2.70 -9.90 14.89
CA LYS A 65 -3.69 -9.42 13.93
C LYS A 65 -3.77 -7.94 14.25
N ARG A 66 -3.30 -7.07 13.35
CA ARG A 66 -3.44 -5.62 13.55
C ARG A 66 -4.93 -5.35 13.47
N TYR A 67 -5.60 -5.27 14.63
CA TYR A 67 -7.05 -5.03 14.66
C TYR A 67 -7.36 -3.63 14.14
N SER A 68 -6.39 -2.71 14.17
CA SER A 68 -6.53 -1.33 13.69
C SER A 68 -6.87 -1.18 12.21
N SER A 69 -6.62 -2.17 11.35
CA SER A 69 -7.03 -2.13 9.93
C SER A 69 -8.33 -2.89 9.64
N ARG A 70 -8.90 -3.59 10.63
CA ARG A 70 -10.13 -4.37 10.44
C ARG A 70 -11.35 -3.48 10.50
N LYS A 71 -12.37 -3.82 9.73
CA LYS A 71 -13.73 -3.26 9.86
C LYS A 71 -14.40 -3.94 11.06
N LEU A 72 -15.31 -3.25 11.73
CA LEU A 72 -16.20 -3.91 12.70
C LEU A 72 -17.01 -5.02 12.02
N ILE A 73 -17.29 -6.08 12.78
CA ILE A 73 -18.21 -7.14 12.40
C ILE A 73 -19.62 -6.57 12.49
N ASP A 74 -20.33 -6.58 11.37
CA ASP A 74 -21.75 -6.27 11.34
C ASP A 74 -22.54 -7.41 12.01
N THR A 75 -23.26 -7.08 13.08
CA THR A 75 -24.08 -8.03 13.85
C THR A 75 -25.58 -7.93 13.53
N SER A 76 -25.96 -7.26 12.44
CA SER A 76 -27.35 -7.12 11.99
C SER A 76 -27.98 -8.42 11.45
N ASP A 77 -27.15 -9.35 10.97
CA ASP A 77 -27.56 -10.61 10.34
C ASP A 77 -28.25 -11.58 11.34
N GLU A 78 -29.26 -12.33 10.88
CA GLU A 78 -30.10 -13.26 11.68
C GLU A 78 -29.28 -14.31 12.43
N LYS A 79 -28.13 -14.73 11.89
CA LYS A 79 -27.21 -15.68 12.54
C LYS A 79 -26.70 -15.18 13.90
N PHE A 80 -26.61 -13.86 14.09
CA PHE A 80 -26.20 -13.26 15.37
C PHE A 80 -27.35 -13.18 16.37
N GLN A 81 -28.61 -13.23 15.93
CA GLN A 81 -29.76 -13.30 16.83
C GLN A 81 -30.01 -14.73 17.31
N THR A 82 -29.81 -15.72 16.43
CA THR A 82 -30.03 -17.14 16.73
C THR A 82 -28.92 -17.78 17.58
N SER A 83 -27.68 -17.26 17.52
CA SER A 83 -26.55 -17.80 18.28
C SER A 83 -25.99 -16.79 19.29
N PRO A 84 -26.31 -16.95 20.60
CA PRO A 84 -25.79 -16.09 21.66
C PRO A 84 -24.25 -16.13 21.76
N GLY A 85 -23.65 -17.30 21.50
CA GLY A 85 -22.20 -17.47 21.51
C GLY A 85 -21.51 -16.68 20.40
N LEU A 86 -22.08 -16.70 19.19
CA LEU A 86 -21.57 -15.95 18.03
C LEU A 86 -21.70 -14.44 18.26
N LYS A 87 -22.82 -13.98 18.81
CA LYS A 87 -23.05 -12.57 19.18
C LYS A 87 -22.02 -12.09 20.21
N LYS A 88 -21.79 -12.86 21.27
CA LYS A 88 -20.79 -12.53 22.31
C LYS A 88 -19.37 -12.49 21.73
N TRP A 89 -19.04 -13.42 20.84
CA TRP A 89 -17.74 -13.43 20.14
C TRP A 89 -17.56 -12.16 19.29
N ALA A 90 -18.56 -11.80 18.48
CA ALA A 90 -18.51 -10.60 17.64
C ALA A 90 -18.41 -9.31 18.47
N ALA A 91 -19.13 -9.22 19.59
CA ALA A 91 -19.06 -8.09 20.51
C ALA A 91 -17.65 -7.93 21.10
N ILE A 92 -17.02 -9.02 21.56
CA ILE A 92 -15.65 -9.00 22.07
C ILE A 92 -14.64 -8.61 20.99
N GLU A 93 -14.82 -9.09 19.76
CA GLU A 93 -13.94 -8.75 18.64
C GLU A 93 -14.09 -7.27 18.23
N ASN A 94 -15.31 -6.75 18.16
CA ASN A 94 -15.60 -5.35 17.89
C ASN A 94 -15.02 -4.42 18.97
N LEU A 95 -15.15 -4.79 20.25
CA LEU A 95 -14.52 -4.07 21.35
C LEU A 95 -13.00 -4.01 21.19
N LYS A 96 -12.34 -5.12 20.80
CA LYS A 96 -10.89 -5.14 20.56
C LYS A 96 -10.48 -4.21 19.41
N ILE A 97 -11.25 -4.20 18.32
CA ILE A 97 -11.02 -3.32 17.17
C ILE A 97 -11.13 -1.86 17.59
N ALA A 98 -12.21 -1.49 18.29
CA ALA A 98 -12.44 -0.12 18.75
C ALA A 98 -11.38 0.33 19.78
N ALA A 99 -11.07 -0.51 20.77
CA ALA A 99 -10.06 -0.21 21.78
C ALA A 99 -8.67 0.02 21.16
N GLN A 100 -8.27 -0.82 20.19
CA GLN A 100 -7.00 -0.62 19.48
C GLN A 100 -7.01 0.66 18.63
N ALA A 101 -8.11 0.92 17.90
CA ALA A 101 -8.24 2.14 17.11
C ALA A 101 -8.11 3.39 17.99
N TYR A 102 -8.76 3.40 19.15
CA TYR A 102 -8.70 4.50 20.12
C TYR A 102 -7.30 4.68 20.72
N SER A 103 -6.67 3.58 21.14
CA SER A 103 -5.32 3.61 21.72
C SER A 103 -4.26 4.13 20.74
N GLU A 104 -4.40 3.87 19.44
CA GLU A 104 -3.48 4.38 18.42
C GLU A 104 -3.74 5.85 18.06
N SER A 105 -4.97 6.35 18.24
CA SER A 105 -5.33 7.74 17.94
C SER A 105 -5.05 8.71 19.09
N GLY A 106 -5.13 8.24 20.34
CA GLY A 106 -5.08 9.06 21.55
C GLY A 106 -6.47 9.63 21.89
N SER A 107 -7.00 10.50 21.03
CA SER A 107 -8.36 11.03 21.13
C SER A 107 -9.05 11.08 19.75
N LEU A 108 -10.37 11.22 19.75
CA LEU A 108 -11.15 11.33 18.50
C LEU A 108 -10.85 12.65 17.76
N SER A 109 -10.70 13.74 18.51
CA SER A 109 -10.31 15.05 17.95
C SER A 109 -8.90 15.02 17.35
N ASP A 110 -7.94 14.35 18.01
CA ASP A 110 -6.59 14.17 17.45
C ASP A 110 -6.61 13.34 16.16
N LEU A 111 -7.50 12.35 16.07
CA LEU A 111 -7.68 11.54 14.85
C LEU A 111 -8.21 12.40 13.70
N GLU A 112 -9.28 13.17 13.92
CA GLU A 112 -9.85 14.09 12.94
C GLU A 112 -8.84 15.16 12.51
N ARG A 113 -8.07 15.72 13.46
CA ARG A 113 -6.99 16.66 13.18
C ARG A 113 -5.90 16.02 12.31
N LYS A 114 -5.48 14.78 12.62
CA LYS A 114 -4.50 14.05 11.80
C LYS A 114 -5.03 13.83 10.39
N ILE A 115 -6.30 13.44 10.22
CA ILE A 115 -6.94 13.26 8.91
C ILE A 115 -6.92 14.56 8.11
N THR A 116 -7.36 15.67 8.70
CA THR A 116 -7.42 16.97 8.02
C THR A 116 -6.04 17.48 7.62
N VAL A 117 -5.04 17.37 8.50
CA VAL A 117 -3.65 17.77 8.22
C VAL A 117 -3.03 16.92 7.12
N THR A 118 -3.15 15.59 7.20
CA THR A 118 -2.60 14.66 6.19
C THR A 118 -3.30 14.81 4.84
N ALA A 119 -4.62 15.03 4.82
CA ALA A 119 -5.38 15.30 3.60
C ALA A 119 -4.96 16.64 2.96
N LYS A 120 -4.77 17.69 3.76
CA LYS A 120 -4.30 18.99 3.27
C LYS A 120 -2.89 18.91 2.69
N ALA A 121 -1.99 18.19 3.35
CA ALA A 121 -0.64 17.95 2.85
C ALA A 121 -0.65 17.18 1.52
N GLY A 122 -1.45 16.11 1.43
CA GLY A 122 -1.63 15.35 0.19
C GLY A 122 -2.21 16.20 -0.95
N LYS A 123 -3.23 17.03 -0.68
CA LYS A 123 -3.80 17.95 -1.66
C LYS A 123 -2.79 18.97 -2.16
N SER A 124 -2.00 19.57 -1.26
CA SER A 124 -0.93 20.50 -1.61
C SER A 124 0.14 19.84 -2.49
N ALA A 125 0.63 18.66 -2.11
CA ALA A 125 1.60 17.90 -2.91
C ALA A 125 1.06 17.56 -4.30
N ARG A 126 -0.21 17.17 -4.41
CA ARG A 126 -0.87 16.92 -5.71
C ARG A 126 -0.95 18.18 -6.58
N GLN A 127 -1.27 19.34 -6.01
CA GLN A 127 -1.28 20.61 -6.74
C GLN A 127 0.10 20.97 -7.29
N ILE A 128 1.16 20.75 -6.50
CA ILE A 128 2.53 20.98 -6.94
C ILE A 128 2.91 20.03 -8.07
N VAL A 129 2.52 18.74 -8.01
CA VAL A 129 2.74 17.78 -9.10
C VAL A 129 2.12 18.27 -10.41
N VAL A 130 0.88 18.76 -10.39
CA VAL A 130 0.21 19.28 -11.58
C VAL A 130 0.93 20.52 -12.14
N ALA A 131 1.35 21.44 -11.27
CA ALA A 131 2.14 22.60 -11.69
C ALA A 131 3.48 22.20 -12.33
N LEU A 132 4.17 21.19 -11.77
CA LEU A 132 5.38 20.62 -12.34
C LEU A 132 5.13 19.99 -13.71
N GLU A 133 4.01 19.28 -13.90
CA GLU A 133 3.65 18.69 -15.20
C GLU A 133 3.48 19.74 -16.30
N HIS A 134 2.82 20.86 -15.99
CA HIS A 134 2.71 21.97 -16.93
C HIS A 134 4.07 22.56 -17.30
N ARG A 135 4.95 22.78 -16.31
CA ARG A 135 6.30 23.30 -16.53
C ARG A 135 7.16 22.31 -17.35
N MET A 136 7.07 21.02 -17.04
CA MET A 136 7.77 19.97 -17.77
C MET A 136 7.31 19.91 -19.22
N LYS A 137 6.01 20.09 -19.49
CA LYS A 137 5.48 20.15 -20.85
C LYS A 137 6.08 21.33 -21.62
N SER A 138 6.02 22.55 -21.07
CA SER A 138 6.62 23.72 -21.72
C SER A 138 8.13 23.54 -21.96
N LEU A 139 8.85 22.96 -20.98
CA LEU A 139 10.27 22.70 -21.11
C LEU A 139 10.58 21.64 -22.17
N SER A 140 9.75 20.60 -22.28
CA SER A 140 9.90 19.56 -23.31
C SER A 140 9.71 20.12 -24.73
N GLU A 141 8.77 21.06 -24.91
CA GLU A 141 8.57 21.77 -26.17
C GLU A 141 9.79 22.63 -26.53
N ILE A 142 10.33 23.37 -25.55
CA ILE A 142 11.57 24.14 -25.72
C ILE A 142 12.75 23.23 -26.09
N ILE A 143 12.93 22.09 -25.41
CA ILE A 143 13.99 21.12 -25.71
C ILE A 143 13.85 20.62 -27.15
N LYS A 144 12.64 20.28 -27.59
CA LYS A 144 12.38 19.85 -28.97
C LYS A 144 12.80 20.91 -29.99
N TYR A 145 12.43 22.17 -29.77
CA TYR A 145 12.85 23.26 -30.66
C TYR A 145 14.36 23.51 -30.60
N ALA A 146 14.98 23.40 -29.42
CA ALA A 146 16.42 23.51 -29.25
C ALA A 146 17.18 22.44 -30.05
N GLU A 147 16.69 21.20 -30.03
CA GLU A 147 17.22 20.08 -30.80
C GLU A 147 17.07 20.31 -32.31
N GLN A 148 15.90 20.76 -32.76
CA GLN A 148 15.64 21.09 -34.17
C GLN A 148 16.53 22.25 -34.64
N TYR A 149 16.69 23.29 -33.83
CA TYR A 149 17.56 24.42 -34.13
C TYR A 149 19.01 23.96 -34.28
N LYS A 150 19.53 23.18 -33.31
CA LYS A 150 20.91 22.68 -33.34
C LYS A 150 21.17 21.75 -34.53
N SER A 151 20.24 20.84 -34.82
CA SER A 151 20.38 19.83 -35.88
C SER A 151 20.31 20.44 -37.29
N ASN A 152 19.53 21.49 -37.47
CA ASN A 152 19.33 22.12 -38.77
C ASN A 152 20.19 23.37 -39.01
N ARG A 153 20.96 23.82 -38.01
CA ARG A 153 21.80 25.03 -38.09
C ARG A 153 22.80 25.00 -39.23
N SER A 154 23.42 23.85 -39.51
CA SER A 154 24.40 23.69 -40.58
C SER A 154 23.78 23.99 -41.96
N TYR A 155 22.55 23.53 -42.21
CA TYR A 155 21.84 23.78 -43.47
C TYR A 155 21.59 25.26 -43.67
N HIS A 156 21.20 25.99 -42.62
CA HIS A 156 21.02 27.43 -42.71
C HIS A 156 22.34 28.17 -42.97
N VAL A 157 23.42 27.79 -42.28
CA VAL A 157 24.74 28.40 -42.50
C VAL A 157 25.23 28.16 -43.94
N ASN A 158 25.02 26.97 -44.48
CA ASN A 158 25.40 26.62 -45.85
C ASN A 158 24.50 27.32 -46.88
N TYR A 159 23.20 27.45 -46.62
CA TYR A 159 22.27 28.21 -47.46
C TYR A 159 22.70 29.67 -47.59
N VAL A 160 23.05 30.33 -46.48
CA VAL A 160 23.53 31.72 -46.48
C VAL A 160 24.85 31.88 -47.25
N LYS A 161 25.66 30.83 -47.33
CA LYS A 161 26.95 30.81 -48.04
C LYS A 161 26.84 30.23 -49.47
N ALA A 162 25.67 29.77 -49.89
CA ALA A 162 25.51 29.07 -51.16
C ALA A 162 25.70 30.04 -52.33
N ARG A 163 26.39 29.57 -53.38
CA ARG A 163 26.54 30.33 -54.63
C ARG A 163 25.20 30.51 -55.37
N ASP A 164 24.33 29.50 -55.26
CA ASP A 164 22.96 29.50 -55.76
C ASP A 164 22.00 29.13 -54.61
N PRO A 165 21.48 30.13 -53.87
CA PRO A 165 20.59 29.89 -52.74
C PRO A 165 19.29 29.20 -53.14
N ASP A 166 18.72 29.49 -54.29
CA ASP A 166 17.43 28.94 -54.72
C ASP A 166 17.53 27.44 -55.01
N ALA A 167 18.59 27.02 -55.71
CA ALA A 167 18.86 25.61 -55.94
C ALA A 167 19.16 24.86 -54.62
N TYR A 168 19.84 25.52 -53.68
CA TYR A 168 20.11 24.94 -52.36
C TYR A 168 18.83 24.81 -51.53
N PHE A 169 17.96 25.82 -51.54
CA PHE A 169 16.68 25.80 -50.85
C PHE A 169 15.83 24.64 -51.31
N ARG A 170 15.65 24.43 -52.62
CA ARG A 170 14.87 23.31 -53.17
C ARG A 170 15.40 21.94 -52.75
N LYS A 171 16.71 21.80 -52.50
CA LYS A 171 17.33 20.55 -52.04
C LYS A 171 17.19 20.31 -50.53
N HIS A 172 17.10 21.37 -49.74
CA HIS A 172 17.12 21.32 -48.26
C HIS A 172 15.95 22.06 -47.61
N GLU A 173 14.83 22.15 -48.32
CA GLU A 173 13.66 22.96 -47.95
C GLU A 173 13.16 22.61 -46.56
N SER A 174 12.93 21.31 -46.30
CA SER A 174 12.46 20.81 -45.01
C SER A 174 13.36 21.21 -43.85
N GLN A 175 14.68 21.09 -44.00
CA GLN A 175 15.64 21.44 -42.94
C GLN A 175 15.66 22.96 -42.69
N LEU A 176 15.56 23.77 -43.74
CA LEU A 176 15.52 25.23 -43.63
C LEU A 176 14.22 25.72 -42.98
N ILE A 177 13.07 25.13 -43.32
CA ILE A 177 11.78 25.41 -42.69
C ILE A 177 11.81 25.02 -41.22
N LEU A 178 12.29 23.82 -40.89
CA LEU A 178 12.40 23.37 -39.49
C LEU A 178 13.34 24.25 -38.68
N TYR A 179 14.46 24.68 -39.25
CA TYR A 179 15.37 25.64 -38.62
C TYR A 179 14.67 26.97 -38.35
N GLY A 180 14.00 27.56 -39.35
CA GLY A 180 13.32 28.84 -39.23
C GLY A 180 12.19 28.81 -38.20
N GLY A 181 11.39 27.74 -38.21
CA GLY A 181 10.34 27.51 -37.23
C GLY A 181 10.89 27.38 -35.80
N ALA A 182 11.86 26.49 -35.60
CA ALA A 182 12.50 26.30 -34.29
C ALA A 182 13.14 27.57 -33.76
N ARG A 183 13.84 28.32 -34.63
CA ARG A 183 14.44 29.62 -34.30
C ARG A 183 13.40 30.60 -33.76
N ARG A 184 12.29 30.78 -34.50
CA ARG A 184 11.20 31.69 -34.11
C ARG A 184 10.56 31.30 -32.78
N MET A 185 10.31 30.01 -32.56
CA MET A 185 9.71 29.52 -31.32
C MET A 185 10.63 29.76 -30.11
N LEU A 186 11.94 29.54 -30.26
CA LEU A 186 12.91 29.80 -29.20
C LEU A 186 13.04 31.30 -28.89
N GLU A 187 13.08 32.16 -29.92
CA GLU A 187 13.12 33.61 -29.75
C GLU A 187 11.85 34.12 -29.05
N GLN A 188 10.67 33.61 -29.43
CA GLN A 188 9.38 33.93 -28.77
C GLN A 188 9.34 33.48 -27.30
N ALA A 189 9.97 32.34 -26.98
CA ALA A 189 10.14 31.86 -25.62
C ALA A 189 11.24 32.62 -24.83
N GLY A 190 11.85 33.66 -25.41
CA GLY A 190 12.84 34.52 -24.76
C GLY A 190 14.25 33.92 -24.69
N PHE A 191 14.55 32.87 -25.44
CA PHE A 191 15.88 32.26 -25.43
C PHE A 191 16.87 33.02 -26.30
N ASN A 192 18.07 33.25 -25.76
CA ASN A 192 19.21 33.68 -26.55
C ASN A 192 19.83 32.48 -27.27
N LEU A 193 19.63 32.41 -28.59
CA LEU A 193 20.12 31.32 -29.45
C LEU A 193 21.64 31.11 -29.41
N LYS A 194 22.43 32.16 -29.11
CA LYS A 194 23.90 32.04 -29.00
C LYS A 194 24.32 31.40 -27.68
N ALA A 195 23.53 31.56 -26.63
CA ALA A 195 23.78 31.03 -25.29
C ALA A 195 22.95 29.76 -24.97
N LEU A 196 22.23 29.22 -25.97
CA LEU A 196 21.37 28.06 -25.82
C LEU A 196 22.20 26.83 -25.40
N ASN A 197 21.92 26.31 -24.21
CA ASN A 197 22.60 25.15 -23.67
C ASN A 197 21.60 24.01 -23.48
N LEU A 198 21.66 23.04 -24.39
CA LEU A 198 20.74 21.91 -24.46
C LEU A 198 20.92 20.95 -23.28
N ASP A 199 22.16 20.76 -22.83
CA ASP A 199 22.47 19.89 -21.69
C ASP A 199 21.89 20.46 -20.39
N LYS A 200 21.94 21.79 -20.21
CA LYS A 200 21.29 22.46 -19.08
C LYS A 200 19.77 22.28 -19.08
N LEU A 201 19.12 22.41 -20.24
CA LEU A 201 17.67 22.22 -20.37
C LEU A 201 17.26 20.77 -20.05
N ARG A 202 18.04 19.79 -20.53
CA ARG A 202 17.83 18.37 -20.22
C ARG A 202 18.04 18.09 -18.73
N ALA A 203 19.09 18.63 -18.13
CA ALA A 203 19.36 18.48 -16.70
C ALA A 203 18.25 19.09 -15.84
N GLU A 204 17.71 20.26 -16.22
CA GLU A 204 16.55 20.85 -15.56
C GLU A 204 15.32 19.95 -15.67
N TYR A 205 15.03 19.42 -16.85
CA TYR A 205 13.91 18.50 -17.06
C TYR A 205 14.03 17.25 -16.19
N GLU A 206 15.21 16.63 -16.13
CA GLU A 206 15.48 15.50 -15.23
C GLU A 206 15.30 15.87 -13.75
N GLY A 207 15.74 17.07 -13.35
CA GLY A 207 15.52 17.60 -12.01
C GLY A 207 14.04 17.71 -11.65
N LEU A 208 13.23 18.27 -12.54
CA LEU A 208 11.78 18.35 -12.39
C LEU A 208 11.13 16.96 -12.33
N GLU A 209 11.62 16.01 -13.13
CA GLU A 209 11.13 14.64 -13.12
C GLU A 209 11.40 13.94 -11.77
N ARG A 210 12.59 14.13 -11.18
CA ARG A 210 12.92 13.61 -9.83
C ARG A 210 12.01 14.22 -8.77
N GLN A 211 11.84 15.54 -8.77
CA GLN A 211 10.93 16.23 -7.84
C GLN A 211 9.48 15.75 -7.98
N LYS A 212 9.01 15.57 -9.22
CA LYS A 212 7.68 15.02 -9.49
C LYS A 212 7.53 13.61 -8.92
N LYS A 213 8.52 12.73 -9.08
CA LYS A 213 8.50 11.35 -8.55
C LYS A 213 8.40 11.35 -7.04
N GLU A 214 9.21 12.18 -6.36
CA GLU A 214 9.18 12.32 -4.90
C GLU A 214 7.82 12.81 -4.40
N LEU A 215 7.30 13.92 -4.97
CA LEU A 215 5.99 14.46 -4.61
C LEU A 215 4.84 13.51 -4.93
N THR A 216 4.99 12.71 -5.98
CA THR A 216 4.01 11.66 -6.32
C THR A 216 3.99 10.56 -5.26
N ALA A 217 5.16 10.17 -4.75
CA ALA A 217 5.24 9.22 -3.65
C ALA A 217 4.64 9.81 -2.37
N THR A 218 4.90 11.08 -2.05
CA THR A 218 4.37 11.72 -0.84
C THR A 218 2.85 11.80 -0.86
N TYR A 219 2.22 12.32 -1.92
CA TYR A 219 0.76 12.44 -1.93
C TYR A 219 0.08 11.07 -1.92
N LYS A 220 0.63 10.06 -2.61
CA LYS A 220 0.10 8.68 -2.57
C LYS A 220 0.20 8.07 -1.18
N ASN A 221 1.26 8.38 -0.44
CA ASN A 221 1.41 7.94 0.95
C ASN A 221 0.40 8.66 1.85
N CYS A 222 0.21 9.97 1.69
CA CYS A 222 -0.83 10.71 2.40
C CYS A 222 -2.23 10.12 2.11
N GLU A 223 -2.56 9.80 0.86
CA GLU A 223 -3.85 9.17 0.51
C GLU A 223 -4.04 7.79 1.17
N LYS A 224 -2.98 7.00 1.31
CA LYS A 224 -3.03 5.71 2.01
C LYS A 224 -3.22 5.93 3.52
N GLU A 225 -2.52 6.90 4.09
CA GLU A 225 -2.62 7.24 5.51
C GLU A 225 -4.00 7.77 5.85
N VAL A 226 -4.53 8.73 5.08
CA VAL A 226 -5.90 9.26 5.23
C VAL A 226 -6.92 8.12 5.17
N ARG A 227 -6.80 7.19 4.22
CA ARG A 227 -7.68 6.00 4.15
C ARG A 227 -7.61 5.13 5.41
N ALA A 228 -6.40 4.91 5.94
CA ALA A 228 -6.21 4.13 7.16
C ALA A 228 -6.78 4.85 8.40
N LEU A 229 -6.59 6.17 8.50
CA LEU A 229 -7.13 6.99 9.59
C LEU A 229 -8.66 7.08 9.53
N ASN A 230 -9.23 7.29 8.35
CA ASN A 230 -10.69 7.28 8.13
C ASN A 230 -11.31 5.94 8.53
N ARG A 231 -10.62 4.82 8.28
CA ARG A 231 -11.09 3.50 8.72
C ARG A 231 -11.16 3.39 10.25
N LYS A 232 -10.17 3.94 10.96
CA LYS A 232 -10.19 3.99 12.43
C LYS A 232 -11.35 4.87 12.92
N LEU A 233 -11.56 6.02 12.27
CA LEU A 233 -12.65 6.93 12.60
C LEU A 233 -14.02 6.26 12.39
N GLU A 234 -14.21 5.58 11.25
CA GLU A 234 -15.41 4.79 10.91
C GLU A 234 -15.70 3.75 12.00
N ASN A 235 -14.70 2.95 12.39
CA ASN A 235 -14.85 1.96 13.45
C ASN A 235 -15.21 2.58 14.80
N LEU A 236 -14.57 3.69 15.18
CA LEU A 236 -14.86 4.35 16.45
C LEU A 236 -16.26 4.95 16.46
N ASN A 237 -16.66 5.63 15.39
CA ASN A 237 -18.00 6.20 15.28
C ASN A 237 -19.09 5.13 15.30
N GLN A 238 -18.92 4.05 14.52
CA GLN A 238 -19.85 2.93 14.50
C GLN A 238 -19.93 2.22 15.87
N TYR A 239 -18.80 2.02 16.56
CA TYR A 239 -18.80 1.38 17.88
C TYR A 239 -19.44 2.26 18.97
N LEU A 240 -19.23 3.59 18.90
CA LEU A 240 -19.75 4.56 19.85
C LEU A 240 -21.20 4.99 19.54
N GLY A 241 -21.80 4.51 18.45
CA GLY A 241 -23.13 4.94 18.01
C GLY A 241 -23.18 6.40 17.60
N ARG A 242 -22.04 6.99 17.20
CA ARG A 242 -22.01 8.34 16.62
C ARG A 242 -22.35 8.19 15.15
N GLU A 243 -23.51 8.70 14.75
CA GLU A 243 -23.86 8.80 13.33
C GLU A 243 -22.76 9.56 12.59
N THR A 244 -22.12 8.91 11.61
CA THR A 244 -21.26 9.62 10.67
C THR A 244 -22.16 10.41 9.75
N PRO A 245 -22.10 11.76 9.72
CA PRO A 245 -22.71 12.48 8.61
C PRO A 245 -22.03 11.96 7.34
N ILE A 246 -22.85 11.38 6.47
CA ILE A 246 -22.46 10.94 5.14
C ILE A 246 -21.96 12.19 4.40
N SER A 247 -20.65 12.40 4.35
CA SER A 247 -20.08 13.42 3.47
C SER A 247 -20.15 12.87 2.04
N LEU A 248 -21.26 13.19 1.36
CA LEU A 248 -21.33 13.20 -0.10
C LEU A 248 -20.37 14.25 -0.65
N SER A 249 -19.91 13.99 -1.88
CA SER A 249 -19.03 14.77 -2.78
C SER A 249 -17.52 14.70 -2.56
#